data_AF-A0A812KHH8-F1
#
_entry.id   AF-A0A812KHH8-F1
#
_cell.length_a   1.000
_cell.length_b   1.000
_cell.length_c   1.000
_cell.angle_alpha   90.00
_cell.angle_beta   90.00
_cell.angle_gamma   90.00
#
_symmetry.space_group_name_H-M   'P 1'
#
loop_
_entity.id
_entity.type
_entity.pdbx_description
1 polymer ?
#
loop_
_entity_poly.entity_id
_entity_poly.type
_entity_poly.pdbx_seq_one_letter_code
_entity_poly.pdbx_strand_id
1 'polypeptide(L)'
;MAPSMEDDMGGSLFEDARTLSQMKRSRIDLTRRYVFLCPTALSKHFEALPLAAKESSLMVFRCARSFVFKDPPSVRRSRLRARVECGSHAKPISAPKSGLAALYRSEFSDEFLQWVLAKEKEGCVFWYKPDQDLDKMSSFFEEKVDPLDDQPYRPLLLDAMWWRVRFDRTSARYVGNPRGILAAIAAFQHGLGQERDLDLPSLQELIFQSNPTLEPVVKWPHAPSMRFLPARVEESPQYKGYIEGNPRRPGLPGEAVLERLQKWPDRPRARLDNLHHHWQVQEMSTSRQSVFSVGGSAVLRASSANATSRSC
;
A
#
# COMPACT_ATOMS: atom_id res chain seq x y z
N MET A 1 -53.76 35.55 -7.92
CA MET A 1 -53.02 34.28 -7.90
C MET A 1 -51.58 34.62 -7.55
N ALA A 2 -51.19 34.37 -6.30
CA ALA A 2 -49.84 34.65 -5.79
C ALA A 2 -49.02 33.35 -5.82
N PRO A 3 -47.75 33.37 -6.24
CA PRO A 3 -46.88 32.21 -6.14
C PRO A 3 -46.37 32.05 -4.69
N SER A 4 -46.49 30.84 -4.14
CA SER A 4 -46.00 30.48 -2.82
C SER A 4 -44.47 30.35 -2.83
N MET A 5 -43.81 31.19 -2.03
CA MET A 5 -42.45 30.95 -1.54
C MET A 5 -42.54 29.93 -0.41
N GLU A 6 -42.26 28.67 -0.70
CA GLU A 6 -41.83 27.71 0.32
C GLU A 6 -40.43 27.25 -0.08
N ASP A 7 -39.46 27.93 0.53
CA ASP A 7 -38.03 27.76 0.32
C ASP A 7 -37.55 26.40 0.82
N ASP A 8 -36.92 25.70 -0.13
CA ASP A 8 -36.21 24.43 -0.03
C ASP A 8 -34.88 24.59 0.74
N MET A 9 -34.97 24.86 2.04
CA MET A 9 -33.82 24.94 2.97
C MET A 9 -33.59 23.60 3.69
N GLY A 10 -33.58 22.51 2.93
CA GLY A 10 -33.26 21.15 3.40
C GLY A 10 -31.82 20.73 3.13
N GLY A 11 -30.88 21.68 2.99
CA GLY A 11 -29.47 21.40 2.82
C GLY A 11 -28.86 20.84 4.11
N SER A 12 -28.57 19.53 4.08
CA SER A 12 -27.89 18.74 5.11
C SER A 12 -26.69 19.46 5.77
N LEU A 13 -26.95 20.22 6.85
CA LEU A 13 -25.94 20.81 7.74
C LEU A 13 -25.27 19.80 8.68
N PHE A 14 -25.63 18.52 8.58
CA PHE A 14 -24.84 17.43 9.16
C PHE A 14 -23.72 17.03 8.20
N GLU A 15 -22.89 18.02 7.84
CA GLU A 15 -21.52 17.75 7.43
C GLU A 15 -20.85 17.06 8.63
N ASP A 16 -20.56 15.77 8.49
CA ASP A 16 -19.94 14.93 9.52
C ASP A 16 -18.88 15.70 10.29
N ALA A 17 -19.18 16.04 11.55
CA ALA A 17 -18.27 16.76 12.43
C ALA A 17 -16.97 15.95 12.56
N ARG A 18 -15.96 16.35 11.78
CA ARG A 18 -14.68 15.64 11.74
C ARG A 18 -14.01 15.83 13.09
N THR A 19 -13.75 14.72 13.78
CA THR A 19 -13.00 14.72 15.03
C THR A 19 -11.65 15.43 14.84
N LEU A 20 -11.14 16.11 15.88
CA LEU A 20 -9.79 16.73 15.86
C LEU A 20 -8.69 15.77 15.40
N SER A 21 -8.87 14.47 15.69
CA SER A 21 -8.03 13.40 15.19
C SER A 21 -8.12 13.23 13.67
N GLN A 22 -9.31 13.32 13.06
CA GLN A 22 -9.47 13.34 11.59
C GLN A 22 -8.89 14.61 10.96
N MET A 23 -8.99 15.77 11.61
CA MET A 23 -8.36 17.02 11.13
C MET A 23 -6.83 16.99 11.22
N LYS A 24 -6.27 16.41 12.28
CA LYS A 24 -4.81 16.19 12.39
C LYS A 24 -4.31 15.15 11.37
N ARG A 25 -5.14 14.14 11.05
CA ARG A 25 -4.86 13.12 10.02
C ARG A 25 -4.97 13.64 8.59
N SER A 26 -5.63 14.78 8.37
CA SER A 26 -5.78 15.41 7.05
C SER A 26 -4.72 16.49 6.77
N ARG A 27 -3.69 16.63 7.62
CA ARG A 27 -2.54 17.47 7.28
C ARG A 27 -1.75 16.77 6.19
N ILE A 28 -2.09 17.15 4.96
CA ILE A 28 -1.36 16.78 3.75
C ILE A 28 0.07 17.24 3.94
N ASP A 29 0.99 16.27 3.97
CA ASP A 29 2.41 16.54 4.11
C ASP A 29 2.96 16.90 2.72
N LEU A 30 2.93 18.20 2.40
CA LEU A 30 3.41 18.72 1.13
C LEU A 30 4.94 18.60 0.97
N THR A 31 5.66 18.24 2.03
CA THR A 31 7.10 17.96 1.92
C THR A 31 7.36 16.60 1.30
N ARG A 32 6.39 15.68 1.32
CA ARG A 32 6.49 14.37 0.68
C ARG A 32 6.01 14.44 -0.76
N ARG A 33 6.62 13.61 -1.60
CA ARG A 33 6.14 13.43 -2.97
C ARG A 33 5.14 12.28 -3.03
N TYR A 34 3.94 12.56 -3.53
CA TYR A 34 2.88 11.57 -3.66
C TYR A 34 3.05 10.72 -4.92
N VAL A 35 2.84 9.40 -4.78
CA VAL A 35 2.87 8.44 -5.90
C VAL A 35 1.49 7.83 -6.07
N PHE A 36 0.75 8.22 -7.11
CA PHE A 36 -0.60 7.72 -7.34
C PHE A 36 -0.60 6.38 -8.08
N LEU A 37 -1.29 5.39 -7.51
CA LEU A 37 -1.23 4.00 -8.00
C LEU A 37 -2.46 3.56 -8.81
N CYS A 38 -3.54 4.34 -8.77
CA CYS A 38 -4.83 3.97 -9.34
C CYS A 38 -5.47 5.12 -10.12
N PRO A 39 -5.60 5.03 -11.46
CA PRO A 39 -6.10 6.14 -12.25
C PRO A 39 -7.59 6.43 -11.98
N THR A 40 -8.41 5.41 -11.74
CA THR A 40 -9.85 5.58 -11.48
C THR A 40 -10.11 6.30 -10.16
N ALA A 41 -9.37 5.94 -9.11
CA ALA A 41 -9.45 6.63 -7.83
C ALA A 41 -8.89 8.06 -7.92
N LEU A 42 -7.80 8.24 -8.66
CA LEU A 42 -7.20 9.56 -8.87
C LEU A 42 -8.15 10.51 -9.59
N SER A 43 -8.78 10.06 -10.68
CA SER A 43 -9.74 10.87 -11.44
C SER A 43 -10.93 11.31 -10.60
N LYS A 44 -11.46 10.43 -9.74
CA LYS A 44 -12.60 10.76 -8.85
C LYS A 44 -12.27 11.85 -7.83
N HIS A 45 -10.99 12.03 -7.50
CA HIS A 45 -10.54 12.98 -6.51
C HIS A 45 -9.70 14.12 -7.11
N PHE A 46 -9.64 14.21 -8.44
CA PHE A 46 -8.73 15.11 -9.14
C PHE A 46 -8.94 16.58 -8.77
N GLU A 47 -10.20 17.02 -8.68
CA GLU A 47 -10.56 18.39 -8.28
C GLU A 47 -10.16 18.72 -6.83
N ALA A 48 -10.13 17.71 -5.95
CA ALA A 48 -9.82 17.89 -4.54
C ALA A 48 -8.31 17.81 -4.23
N LEU A 49 -7.46 17.62 -5.25
CA LEU A 49 -6.01 17.58 -5.06
C LEU A 49 -5.44 19.01 -4.98
N PRO A 50 -4.64 19.32 -3.95
CA PRO A 50 -3.88 20.56 -3.90
C PRO A 50 -2.96 20.70 -5.13
N LEU A 51 -2.84 21.92 -5.65
CA LEU A 51 -2.02 22.20 -6.83
C LEU A 51 -0.57 21.73 -6.65
N ALA A 52 0.05 22.01 -5.50
CA ALA A 52 1.41 21.56 -5.19
C ALA A 52 1.55 20.03 -5.30
N ALA A 53 0.56 19.27 -4.82
CA ALA A 53 0.57 17.81 -4.94
C ALA A 53 0.37 17.35 -6.40
N LYS A 54 -0.49 18.04 -7.19
CA LYS A 54 -0.64 17.76 -8.63
C LYS A 54 0.69 17.97 -9.35
N GLU A 55 1.38 19.07 -9.08
CA GLU A 55 2.64 19.45 -9.74
C GLU A 55 3.79 18.52 -9.38
N SER A 56 3.96 18.15 -8.11
CA SER A 56 5.09 17.32 -7.68
C SER A 56 4.83 15.82 -7.82
N SER A 57 3.60 15.37 -8.08
CA SER A 57 3.25 13.94 -8.05
C SER A 57 3.91 13.08 -9.13
N LEU A 58 4.10 11.81 -8.78
CA LEU A 58 4.40 10.72 -9.70
C LEU A 58 3.18 9.81 -9.84
N MET A 59 3.11 9.08 -10.95
CA MET A 59 2.04 8.12 -11.21
C MET A 59 2.64 6.77 -11.60
N VAL A 60 2.21 5.71 -10.91
CA VAL A 60 2.62 4.33 -11.19
C VAL A 60 1.35 3.52 -11.37
N PHE A 61 0.85 3.47 -12.59
CA PHE A 61 -0.41 2.81 -12.88
C PHE A 61 -0.21 1.32 -13.16
N ARG A 62 -0.88 0.47 -12.38
CA ARG A 62 -0.88 -0.99 -12.55
C ARG A 62 -1.55 -1.49 -13.84
N CYS A 63 -2.19 -0.59 -14.59
CA CYS A 63 -2.88 -0.91 -15.83
C CYS A 63 -2.05 -0.52 -17.05
N ALA A 64 -2.46 -1.00 -18.23
CA ALA A 64 -1.84 -0.60 -19.47
C ALA A 64 -2.33 0.81 -19.85
N ARG A 65 -1.50 1.57 -20.56
CA ARG A 65 -1.87 2.89 -21.10
C ARG A 65 -3.21 2.89 -21.86
N SER A 66 -3.49 1.82 -22.59
CA SER A 66 -4.74 1.62 -23.35
C SER A 66 -6.02 1.49 -22.50
N PHE A 67 -5.85 1.33 -21.18
CA PHE A 67 -6.95 1.36 -20.21
C PHE A 67 -7.45 2.79 -20.00
N VAL A 68 -6.53 3.75 -19.89
CA VAL A 68 -6.84 5.18 -19.69
C VAL A 68 -7.08 5.88 -21.03
N PHE A 69 -6.19 5.67 -22.00
CA PHE A 69 -6.26 6.32 -23.30
C PHE A 69 -6.78 5.38 -24.38
N LYS A 70 -7.54 5.93 -25.35
CA LYS A 70 -7.88 5.18 -26.56
C LYS A 70 -6.63 5.06 -27.42
N ASP A 71 -6.22 3.82 -27.69
CA ASP A 71 -5.23 3.58 -28.74
C ASP A 71 -5.74 4.18 -30.06
N PRO A 72 -4.88 4.91 -30.81
CA PRO A 72 -5.27 5.42 -32.11
C PRO A 72 -5.65 4.27 -33.04
N PRO A 73 -6.55 4.50 -34.01
CA PRO A 73 -7.06 3.46 -34.90
C PRO A 73 -5.95 2.73 -35.68
N SER A 74 -4.81 3.39 -35.94
CA SER A 74 -3.62 2.79 -36.54
C SER A 74 -3.05 1.65 -35.71
N VAL A 75 -2.86 1.85 -34.41
CA VAL A 75 -2.31 0.85 -33.47
C VAL A 75 -3.27 -0.34 -33.31
N ARG A 76 -4.59 -0.10 -33.30
CA ARG A 76 -5.59 -1.18 -33.30
C ARG A 76 -5.48 -2.07 -34.53
N ARG A 77 -5.32 -1.48 -35.73
CA ARG A 77 -5.20 -2.25 -36.97
C ARG A 77 -3.94 -3.12 -36.98
N SER A 78 -2.81 -2.62 -36.51
CA SER A 78 -1.56 -3.41 -36.43
C SER A 78 -1.68 -4.62 -35.49
N ARG A 79 -2.31 -4.46 -34.32
CA ARG A 79 -2.54 -5.57 -33.38
C ARG A 79 -3.48 -6.65 -33.95
N LEU A 80 -4.47 -6.25 -34.74
CA LEU A 80 -5.37 -7.20 -35.41
C LEU A 80 -4.65 -7.99 -36.51
N ARG A 81 -3.74 -7.36 -37.26
CA ARG A 81 -2.96 -8.02 -38.31
C ARG A 81 -1.95 -9.04 -37.78
N ALA A 82 -1.25 -8.73 -36.69
CA ALA A 82 -0.28 -9.65 -36.07
C ALA A 82 -0.92 -10.97 -35.59
N ARG A 83 -2.24 -11.01 -35.41
CA ARG A 83 -2.97 -12.20 -34.98
C ARG A 83 -3.39 -13.11 -36.14
N VAL A 84 -3.33 -12.64 -37.38
CA VAL A 84 -3.78 -13.37 -38.58
C VAL A 84 -2.62 -14.11 -39.27
N GLU A 85 -1.37 -13.70 -39.07
CA GLU A 85 -0.21 -14.31 -39.75
C GLU A 85 0.32 -15.61 -39.13
N CYS A 86 -0.03 -15.93 -37.89
CA CYS A 86 0.25 -17.26 -37.32
C CYS A 86 -0.90 -18.21 -37.65
N GLY A 87 -0.81 -18.89 -38.79
CA GLY A 87 -1.75 -19.90 -39.31
C GLY A 87 -1.95 -21.16 -38.44
N SER A 88 -1.90 -21.05 -37.12
CA SER A 88 -2.30 -22.12 -36.21
C SER A 88 -3.83 -22.17 -36.13
N HIS A 89 -4.42 -23.28 -36.58
CA HIS A 89 -5.83 -23.66 -36.43
C HIS A 89 -6.24 -23.87 -34.95
N ALA A 90 -5.89 -22.94 -34.07
CA ALA A 90 -6.40 -22.90 -32.71
C ALA A 90 -7.85 -22.39 -32.76
N LYS A 91 -8.78 -23.21 -32.23
CA LYS A 91 -10.20 -22.84 -32.06
C LYS A 91 -10.31 -21.42 -31.52
N PRO A 92 -11.26 -20.60 -32.01
CA PRO A 92 -11.42 -19.22 -31.59
C PRO A 92 -11.68 -19.18 -30.08
N ILE A 93 -10.63 -18.94 -29.30
CA ILE A 93 -10.74 -18.54 -27.90
C ILE A 93 -11.48 -17.21 -27.97
N SER A 94 -12.74 -17.25 -27.54
CA SER A 94 -13.67 -16.13 -27.45
C SER A 94 -12.94 -14.82 -27.18
N ALA A 95 -13.18 -13.82 -28.04
CA ALA A 95 -12.59 -12.49 -27.87
C ALA A 95 -12.68 -12.06 -26.39
N PRO A 96 -11.59 -11.58 -25.78
CA PRO A 96 -11.63 -11.11 -24.40
C PRO A 96 -12.75 -10.08 -24.31
N LYS A 97 -13.67 -10.26 -23.34
CA LYS A 97 -14.84 -9.40 -23.12
C LYS A 97 -14.42 -7.94 -22.98
N SER A 98 -14.31 -7.24 -24.11
CA SER A 98 -13.86 -5.85 -24.26
C SER A 98 -14.86 -4.84 -23.66
N GLY A 99 -15.96 -5.30 -23.06
CA GLY A 99 -16.99 -4.44 -22.48
C GLY A 99 -16.49 -3.63 -21.30
N LEU A 100 -15.70 -4.23 -20.40
CA LEU A 100 -15.26 -3.53 -19.18
C LEU A 100 -14.33 -2.35 -19.49
N ALA A 101 -13.37 -2.51 -20.40
CA ALA A 101 -12.48 -1.42 -20.79
C ALA A 101 -13.20 -0.28 -21.53
N ALA A 102 -14.35 -0.54 -22.15
CA ALA A 102 -15.16 0.51 -22.76
C ALA A 102 -15.97 1.30 -21.72
N LEU A 103 -16.44 0.64 -20.65
CA LEU A 103 -17.25 1.25 -19.58
C LEU A 103 -16.44 2.23 -18.72
N TYR A 104 -15.20 1.90 -18.36
CA TYR A 104 -14.37 2.81 -17.55
C TYR A 104 -13.88 4.06 -18.30
N ARG A 105 -14.01 4.10 -19.63
CA ARG A 105 -13.50 5.23 -20.44
C ARG A 105 -14.38 6.48 -20.38
N SER A 106 -15.67 6.34 -20.10
CA SER A 106 -16.56 7.49 -19.92
C SER A 106 -16.42 8.13 -18.54
N GLU A 107 -15.63 7.54 -17.64
CA GLU A 107 -15.52 7.99 -16.26
C GLU A 107 -14.41 9.04 -16.04
N PHE A 108 -13.52 9.24 -17.00
CA PHE A 108 -12.40 10.18 -16.89
C PHE A 108 -12.77 11.53 -17.48
N SER A 109 -12.56 12.62 -16.73
CA SER A 109 -12.73 13.98 -17.25
C SER A 109 -11.63 14.32 -18.25
N ASP A 110 -11.95 15.16 -19.25
CA ASP A 110 -10.96 15.58 -20.25
C ASP A 110 -9.77 16.32 -19.62
N GLU A 111 -10.03 17.13 -18.58
CA GLU A 111 -8.99 17.82 -17.82
C GLU A 111 -8.01 16.83 -17.15
N PHE A 112 -8.55 15.79 -16.51
CA PHE A 112 -7.72 14.73 -15.92
C PHE A 112 -6.88 14.03 -16.98
N LEU A 113 -7.47 13.68 -18.13
CA LEU A 113 -6.75 13.03 -19.22
C LEU A 113 -5.64 13.92 -19.80
N GLN A 114 -5.90 15.21 -19.99
CA GLN A 114 -4.90 16.18 -20.43
C GLN A 114 -3.77 16.32 -19.42
N TRP A 115 -4.08 16.36 -18.13
CA TRP A 115 -3.10 16.41 -17.06
C TRP A 115 -2.22 15.15 -17.03
N VAL A 116 -2.80 13.95 -17.15
CA VAL A 116 -2.04 12.70 -17.24
C VAL A 116 -1.12 12.69 -18.47
N LEU A 117 -1.57 13.22 -19.63
CA LEU A 117 -0.73 13.33 -20.82
C LEU A 117 0.44 14.31 -20.63
N ALA A 118 0.20 15.45 -19.97
CA ALA A 118 1.25 16.40 -19.64
C ALA A 118 2.29 15.74 -18.71
N LYS A 119 1.83 15.05 -17.68
CA LYS A 119 2.69 14.28 -16.75
C LYS A 119 3.44 13.15 -17.45
N GLU A 120 2.82 12.47 -18.41
CA GLU A 120 3.49 11.46 -19.23
C GLU A 120 4.61 12.08 -20.07
N LYS A 121 4.39 13.26 -20.66
CA LYS A 121 5.41 14.01 -21.42
C LYS A 121 6.58 14.48 -20.53
N GLU A 122 6.32 14.79 -19.27
CA GLU A 122 7.34 15.09 -18.24
C GLU A 122 8.07 13.83 -17.75
N GLY A 123 7.65 12.64 -18.21
CA GLY A 123 8.17 11.37 -17.73
C GLY A 123 7.79 11.07 -16.28
N CYS A 124 6.69 11.62 -15.77
CA CYS A 124 6.18 11.43 -14.40
C CYS A 124 5.12 10.32 -14.30
N VAL A 125 4.89 9.57 -15.38
CA VAL A 125 3.92 8.47 -15.45
C VAL A 125 4.62 7.19 -15.88
N PHE A 126 4.48 6.15 -15.06
CA PHE A 126 4.91 4.80 -15.35
C PHE A 126 3.71 3.87 -15.54
N TRP A 127 3.66 3.17 -16.66
CA TRP A 127 2.65 2.16 -16.96
C TRP A 127 3.22 0.78 -16.67
N TYR A 128 2.74 0.14 -15.61
CA TYR A 128 3.25 -1.17 -15.19
C TYR A 128 2.94 -2.27 -16.21
N LYS A 129 1.80 -2.19 -16.90
CA LYS A 129 1.45 -3.15 -17.97
C LYS A 129 1.77 -2.54 -19.34
N PRO A 130 2.27 -3.34 -20.30
CA PRO A 130 2.19 -4.81 -20.32
C PRO A 130 3.39 -5.55 -19.69
N ASP A 131 4.53 -4.89 -19.51
CA ASP A 131 5.80 -5.56 -19.22
C ASP A 131 5.88 -6.14 -17.81
N GLN A 132 5.20 -5.51 -16.84
CA GLN A 132 5.24 -5.86 -15.41
C GLN A 132 6.67 -5.91 -14.85
N ASP A 133 7.49 -4.97 -15.32
CA ASP A 133 8.93 -4.96 -15.10
C ASP A 133 9.28 -4.06 -13.91
N LEU A 134 9.75 -4.68 -12.82
CA LEU A 134 10.12 -3.99 -11.59
C LEU A 134 11.47 -3.27 -11.71
N ASP A 135 12.37 -3.72 -12.59
CA ASP A 135 13.64 -3.04 -12.85
C ASP A 135 13.39 -1.73 -13.60
N LYS A 136 12.52 -1.75 -14.63
CA LYS A 136 12.10 -0.52 -15.31
C LYS A 136 11.40 0.46 -14.37
N MET A 137 10.61 -0.06 -13.43
CA MET A 137 9.98 0.78 -12.40
C MET A 137 11.02 1.38 -11.45
N SER A 138 12.12 0.66 -11.15
CA SER A 138 13.25 1.19 -10.37
C SER A 138 13.96 2.31 -11.11
N SER A 139 14.30 2.09 -12.39
CA SER A 139 14.91 3.11 -13.24
C SER A 139 14.03 4.37 -13.35
N PHE A 140 12.71 4.21 -13.46
CA PHE A 140 11.77 5.34 -13.45
C PHE A 140 11.87 6.19 -12.19
N PHE A 141 12.09 5.59 -11.01
CA PHE A 141 12.30 6.35 -9.78
C PHE A 141 13.68 7.00 -9.74
N GLU A 142 14.73 6.29 -10.12
CA GLU A 142 16.11 6.79 -10.14
C GLU A 142 16.29 8.01 -11.07
N GLU A 143 15.49 8.11 -12.13
CA GLU A 143 15.47 9.30 -13.00
C GLU A 143 14.92 10.56 -12.32
N LYS A 144 14.27 10.44 -11.15
CA LYS A 144 13.64 11.56 -10.45
C LYS A 144 14.44 11.95 -9.22
N VAL A 145 14.58 13.26 -9.03
CA VAL A 145 15.24 13.85 -7.87
C VAL A 145 14.24 14.04 -6.73
N ASP A 146 14.61 13.59 -5.54
CA ASP A 146 13.88 13.78 -4.30
C ASP A 146 13.96 15.26 -3.87
N PRO A 147 12.83 15.95 -3.67
CA PRO A 147 12.83 17.37 -3.34
C PRO A 147 13.38 17.68 -1.93
N LEU A 148 13.56 16.67 -1.07
CA LEU A 148 14.00 16.88 0.31
C LEU A 148 15.53 16.91 0.46
N ASP A 149 16.24 16.08 -0.28
CA ASP A 149 17.71 15.95 -0.19
C ASP A 149 18.42 16.29 -1.51
N ASP A 150 17.68 16.63 -2.57
CA ASP A 150 18.18 16.93 -3.91
C ASP A 150 19.02 15.78 -4.50
N GLN A 151 18.77 14.55 -4.04
CA GLN A 151 19.38 13.34 -4.58
C GLN A 151 18.38 12.56 -5.43
N PRO A 152 18.85 11.80 -6.44
CA PRO A 152 18.02 10.82 -7.12
C PRO A 152 17.38 9.84 -6.14
N TYR A 153 16.14 9.42 -6.38
CA TYR A 153 15.56 8.33 -5.58
C TYR A 153 16.38 7.05 -5.75
N ARG A 154 16.31 6.19 -4.73
CA ARG A 154 16.98 4.90 -4.76
C ARG A 154 16.19 3.92 -5.63
N PRO A 155 16.86 2.93 -6.24
CA PRO A 155 16.19 1.80 -6.86
C PRO A 155 15.25 1.12 -5.88
N LEU A 156 14.26 0.40 -6.40
CA LEU A 156 13.38 -0.38 -5.54
C LEU A 156 14.17 -1.52 -4.88
N LEU A 157 13.79 -1.85 -3.65
CA LEU A 157 14.35 -2.98 -2.92
C LEU A 157 13.83 -4.29 -3.53
N LEU A 158 14.48 -4.77 -4.58
CA LEU A 158 14.12 -6.01 -5.26
C LEU A 158 14.89 -7.23 -4.75
N ASP A 159 15.71 -7.06 -3.70
CA ASP A 159 16.39 -8.17 -3.04
C ASP A 159 15.46 -8.95 -2.12
N ALA A 160 15.13 -10.19 -2.50
CA ALA A 160 14.32 -11.09 -1.71
C ALA A 160 14.94 -11.40 -0.32
N MET A 161 16.27 -11.38 -0.18
CA MET A 161 16.91 -11.62 1.12
C MET A 161 16.72 -10.45 2.07
N TRP A 162 16.79 -9.21 1.58
CA TRP A 162 16.46 -8.02 2.37
C TRP A 162 15.05 -8.13 2.98
N TRP A 163 14.04 -8.46 2.18
CA TRP A 163 12.66 -8.60 2.66
C TRP A 163 12.44 -9.75 3.65
N ARG A 164 13.30 -10.76 3.66
CA ARG A 164 13.21 -11.87 4.62
C ARG A 164 13.88 -11.55 5.96
N VAL A 165 14.97 -10.79 5.92
CA VAL A 165 15.86 -10.59 7.09
C VAL A 165 15.69 -9.23 7.73
N ARG A 166 15.48 -8.18 6.92
CA ARG A 166 15.46 -6.78 7.37
C ARG A 166 14.06 -6.18 7.45
N PHE A 167 13.06 -6.81 6.82
CA PHE A 167 11.70 -6.33 6.91
C PHE A 167 11.21 -6.39 8.36
N ASP A 168 10.99 -5.22 8.95
CA ASP A 168 10.41 -5.09 10.27
C ASP A 168 8.92 -4.76 10.15
N ARG A 169 8.09 -5.71 10.62
CA ARG A 169 6.64 -5.57 10.65
C ARG A 169 6.18 -4.36 11.48
N THR A 170 6.95 -3.90 12.45
CA THR A 170 6.57 -2.73 13.27
C THR A 170 6.72 -1.41 12.50
N SER A 171 7.59 -1.38 11.49
CA SER A 171 7.80 -0.25 10.60
C SER A 171 6.90 -0.25 9.36
N ALA A 172 6.22 -1.38 9.11
CA ALA A 172 5.41 -1.57 7.91
C ALA A 172 4.11 -0.78 7.97
N ARG A 173 3.72 -0.17 6.85
CA ARG A 173 2.57 0.75 6.78
C ARG A 173 1.37 0.17 6.05
N TYR A 174 1.60 -0.61 5.00
CA TYR A 174 0.58 -1.07 4.06
C TYR A 174 0.40 -2.59 4.13
N VAL A 175 1.48 -3.35 4.36
CA VAL A 175 1.38 -4.81 4.56
C VAL A 175 2.14 -5.27 5.79
N GLY A 176 1.52 -6.11 6.62
CA GLY A 176 2.19 -6.69 7.79
C GLY A 176 3.06 -7.92 7.47
N ASN A 177 3.09 -8.37 6.22
CA ASN A 177 3.81 -9.57 5.80
C ASN A 177 4.35 -9.37 4.36
N PRO A 178 5.66 -9.57 4.11
CA PRO A 178 6.27 -9.30 2.82
C PRO A 178 6.05 -10.42 1.78
N ARG A 179 5.26 -11.46 2.09
CA ARG A 179 5.00 -12.60 1.19
C ARG A 179 4.51 -12.19 -0.20
N GLY A 180 3.64 -11.17 -0.30
CA GLY A 180 3.15 -10.68 -1.60
C GLY A 180 4.27 -10.08 -2.44
N ILE A 181 5.13 -9.26 -1.82
CA ILE A 181 6.30 -8.64 -2.45
C ILE A 181 7.31 -9.71 -2.88
N LEU A 182 7.64 -10.65 -1.99
CA LEU A 182 8.54 -11.77 -2.29
C LEU A 182 8.04 -12.62 -3.46
N ALA A 183 6.74 -12.91 -3.51
CA ALA A 183 6.15 -13.66 -4.60
C ALA A 183 6.24 -12.90 -5.94
N ALA A 184 6.03 -11.58 -5.92
CA ALA A 184 6.15 -10.75 -7.12
C ALA A 184 7.60 -10.65 -7.62
N ILE A 185 8.56 -10.43 -6.71
CA ILE A 185 9.99 -10.41 -7.03
C ILE A 185 10.41 -11.75 -7.64
N ALA A 186 10.02 -12.88 -7.03
CA ALA A 186 10.33 -14.20 -7.56
C ALA A 186 9.69 -14.43 -8.94
N ALA A 187 8.43 -14.02 -9.13
CA ALA A 187 7.75 -14.15 -10.43
C ALA A 187 8.46 -13.33 -11.52
N PHE A 188 8.91 -12.12 -11.19
CA PHE A 188 9.69 -11.27 -12.08
C PHE A 188 11.05 -11.90 -12.43
N GLN A 189 11.85 -12.30 -11.43
CA GLN A 189 13.18 -12.88 -11.63
C GLN A 189 13.17 -14.21 -12.42
N HIS A 190 12.12 -15.01 -12.26
CA HIS A 190 11.97 -16.28 -12.98
C HIS A 190 11.27 -16.15 -14.33
N GLY A 191 10.95 -14.93 -14.79
CA GLY A 191 10.23 -14.71 -16.05
C GLY A 191 8.79 -15.25 -16.05
N LEU A 192 8.23 -15.53 -14.87
CA LEU A 192 6.84 -15.96 -14.67
C LEU A 192 5.87 -14.77 -14.58
N GLY A 193 6.36 -13.55 -14.84
CA GLY A 193 5.74 -12.25 -14.58
C GLY A 193 4.39 -11.95 -15.25
N GLN A 194 3.77 -12.91 -15.95
CA GLN A 194 2.42 -12.74 -16.49
C GLN A 194 1.31 -13.30 -15.58
N GLU A 195 1.59 -14.26 -14.70
CA GLU A 195 0.51 -14.95 -13.96
C GLU A 195 0.06 -14.25 -12.67
N ARG A 196 0.89 -13.40 -12.06
CA ARG A 196 0.59 -12.78 -10.78
C ARG A 196 0.90 -11.30 -10.75
N ASP A 197 -0.16 -10.50 -10.87
CA ASP A 197 -0.09 -9.06 -10.62
C ASP A 197 0.31 -8.81 -9.15
N LEU A 198 1.31 -7.97 -8.92
CA LEU A 198 1.65 -7.42 -7.60
C LEU A 198 0.44 -6.66 -7.04
N ASP A 199 -0.05 -7.05 -5.86
CA ASP A 199 -1.21 -6.38 -5.24
C ASP A 199 -0.89 -4.95 -4.79
N LEU A 200 -1.93 -4.10 -4.65
CA LEU A 200 -1.75 -2.67 -4.38
C LEU A 200 -1.06 -2.43 -3.03
N PRO A 201 -1.48 -3.05 -1.91
CA PRO A 201 -0.78 -2.92 -0.63
C PRO A 201 0.70 -3.32 -0.70
N SER A 202 1.03 -4.44 -1.36
CA SER A 202 2.41 -4.86 -1.54
C SER A 202 3.23 -3.85 -2.36
N LEU A 203 2.65 -3.28 -3.42
CA LEU A 203 3.30 -2.21 -4.20
C LEU A 203 3.52 -0.94 -3.37
N GLN A 204 2.55 -0.54 -2.56
CA GLN A 204 2.70 0.61 -1.66
C GLN A 204 3.86 0.40 -0.68
N GLU A 205 3.92 -0.76 -0.04
CA GLU A 205 5.01 -1.07 0.89
C GLU A 205 6.36 -1.15 0.19
N LEU A 206 6.42 -1.74 -1.01
CA LEU A 206 7.64 -1.80 -1.82
C LEU A 206 8.19 -0.39 -2.10
N ILE A 207 7.33 0.53 -2.58
CA ILE A 207 7.73 1.91 -2.86
C ILE A 207 8.18 2.61 -1.57
N PHE A 208 7.39 2.50 -0.50
CA PHE A 208 7.64 3.20 0.76
C PHE A 208 8.93 2.74 1.46
N GLN A 209 9.17 1.42 1.56
CA GLN A 209 10.39 0.90 2.20
C GLN A 209 11.64 1.20 1.38
N SER A 210 11.51 1.29 0.05
CA SER A 210 12.63 1.68 -0.82
C SER A 210 12.97 3.16 -0.72
N ASN A 211 11.93 4.01 -0.67
CA ASN A 211 12.05 5.47 -0.64
C ASN A 211 11.03 6.08 0.35
N PRO A 212 11.39 6.27 1.64
CA PRO A 212 10.43 6.71 2.69
C PRO A 212 9.86 8.13 2.54
N THR A 213 10.45 8.93 1.66
CA THR A 213 10.03 10.28 1.26
C THR A 213 8.91 10.27 0.21
N LEU A 214 8.73 9.13 -0.48
CA LEU A 214 7.59 8.86 -1.35
C LEU A 214 6.40 8.38 -0.53
N GLU A 215 5.22 8.93 -0.80
CA GLU A 215 3.97 8.52 -0.17
C GLU A 215 3.06 7.88 -1.23
N PRO A 216 2.99 6.54 -1.30
CA PRO A 216 2.18 5.84 -2.30
C PRO A 216 0.69 5.85 -1.92
N VAL A 217 -0.13 6.41 -2.81
CA VAL A 217 -1.56 6.67 -2.59
C VAL A 217 -2.42 5.89 -3.59
N VAL A 218 -3.35 5.11 -3.05
CA VAL A 218 -4.41 4.45 -3.84
C VAL A 218 -5.65 5.34 -3.93
N LYS A 219 -6.01 6.04 -2.86
CA LYS A 219 -7.21 6.89 -2.77
C LYS A 219 -6.94 8.15 -1.95
N TRP A 220 -7.27 9.31 -2.51
CA TRP A 220 -7.20 10.60 -1.81
C TRP A 220 -8.47 10.86 -0.98
N PRO A 221 -8.43 11.54 0.19
CA PRO A 221 -7.26 12.04 0.94
C PRO A 221 -6.65 11.01 1.88
N HIS A 222 -7.06 9.74 1.78
CA HIS A 222 -6.54 8.63 2.59
C HIS A 222 -5.17 8.17 2.10
N ALA A 223 -4.19 9.09 2.01
CA ALA A 223 -2.82 8.68 2.31
C ALA A 223 -2.87 8.08 3.73
N PRO A 224 -2.39 6.84 3.96
CA PRO A 224 -2.55 6.21 5.26
C PRO A 224 -1.95 7.09 6.33
N SER A 225 -2.84 7.72 7.08
CA SER A 225 -2.59 8.36 8.37
C SER A 225 -1.57 7.52 9.10
N MET A 226 -0.41 8.10 9.43
CA MET A 226 0.71 7.53 10.16
C MET A 226 0.30 6.97 11.55
N ARG A 227 -0.49 5.90 11.58
CA ARG A 227 -0.94 5.25 12.81
C ARG A 227 0.14 4.39 13.45
N PHE A 228 1.32 4.28 12.82
CA PHE A 228 2.45 3.52 13.37
C PHE A 228 3.79 4.16 13.02
N LEU A 229 3.95 5.47 13.18
CA LEU A 229 5.22 5.88 13.74
C LEU A 229 5.05 5.72 15.25
N PRO A 230 5.74 4.77 15.93
CA PRO A 230 5.91 4.92 17.37
C PRO A 230 6.37 6.35 17.58
N ALA A 231 5.72 7.05 18.53
CA ALA A 231 6.11 8.40 18.88
C ALA A 231 7.64 8.44 18.89
N ARG A 232 8.24 9.33 18.08
CA ARG A 232 9.65 9.65 18.30
C ARG A 232 9.72 9.88 19.79
N VAL A 233 10.55 9.10 20.47
CA VAL A 233 10.94 9.38 21.84
C VAL A 233 11.69 10.69 21.72
N GLU A 234 10.95 11.78 21.63
CA GLU A 234 11.45 13.11 21.91
C GLU A 234 11.93 12.99 23.34
N GLU A 235 13.25 13.00 23.43
CA GLU A 235 14.06 13.41 24.56
C GLU A 235 13.35 13.25 25.91
N SER A 236 13.75 12.19 26.61
CA SER A 236 13.82 12.11 28.06
C SER A 236 12.69 12.83 28.79
N PRO A 237 11.69 12.14 29.38
CA PRO A 237 10.83 12.81 30.35
C PRO A 237 11.76 13.44 31.38
N GLN A 238 11.82 14.77 31.36
CA GLN A 238 12.55 15.58 32.30
C GLN A 238 12.02 15.13 33.65
N TYR A 239 12.83 14.33 34.33
CA TYR A 239 12.47 13.70 35.58
C TYR A 239 12.08 14.85 36.49
N LYS A 240 10.79 14.95 36.84
CA LYS A 240 10.27 15.91 37.83
C LYS A 240 10.73 15.43 39.20
N GLY A 241 12.04 15.48 39.40
CA GLY A 241 12.77 15.20 40.61
C GLY A 241 13.51 16.47 41.01
N TYR A 242 12.76 17.52 41.33
CA TYR A 242 13.21 18.56 42.24
C TYR A 242 12.14 18.69 43.32
N ILE A 243 12.42 18.05 44.45
CA ILE A 243 11.90 18.50 45.74
C ILE A 243 12.72 19.75 46.06
N GLU A 244 12.18 20.92 45.77
CA GLU A 244 12.67 22.15 46.39
C GLU A 244 12.11 22.26 47.81
N GLY A 245 13.04 22.32 48.77
CA GLY A 245 12.96 23.29 49.88
C GLY A 245 11.90 23.07 50.96
N ASN A 246 12.28 22.31 51.98
CA ASN A 246 11.71 22.19 53.33
C ASN A 246 11.55 23.58 54.05
N PRO A 247 10.75 23.74 55.15
CA PRO A 247 11.20 23.23 56.45
C PRO A 247 10.13 22.73 57.45
N ARG A 248 10.55 21.70 58.21
CA ARG A 248 10.19 21.36 59.61
C ARG A 248 8.89 20.58 59.86
N ARG A 249 9.03 19.25 59.93
CA ARG A 249 8.38 18.43 60.97
C ARG A 249 9.35 17.37 61.53
N PRO A 250 9.54 17.26 62.85
CA PRO A 250 10.27 16.17 63.47
C PRO A 250 9.34 14.98 63.74
N GLY A 251 9.73 13.78 63.29
CA GLY A 251 9.05 12.52 63.63
C GLY A 251 9.22 11.42 62.58
N LEU A 252 10.04 10.41 62.89
CA LEU A 252 10.38 9.15 62.19
C LEU A 252 9.14 8.31 61.75
N PRO A 253 9.24 7.23 60.91
CA PRO A 253 10.43 6.48 60.45
C PRO A 253 10.45 6.21 58.92
N GLY A 254 11.43 6.76 58.20
CA GLY A 254 11.59 6.63 56.75
C GLY A 254 12.79 5.81 56.28
N GLU A 255 13.40 5.01 57.16
CA GLU A 255 14.66 4.29 56.87
C GLU A 255 14.48 2.97 56.11
N ALA A 256 13.24 2.55 55.82
CA ALA A 256 12.98 1.23 55.19
C ALA A 256 12.92 1.26 53.65
N VAL A 257 12.99 2.42 53.00
CA VAL A 257 12.76 2.52 51.53
C VAL A 257 14.06 2.54 50.73
N LEU A 258 15.18 2.95 51.33
CA LEU A 258 16.49 3.01 50.64
C LEU A 258 17.19 1.65 50.53
N GLU A 259 16.96 0.71 51.46
CA GLU A 259 17.54 -0.65 51.35
C GLU A 259 16.92 -1.49 50.22
N ARG A 260 15.70 -1.15 49.76
CA ARG A 260 15.01 -1.95 48.73
C ARG A 260 15.54 -1.73 47.31
N LEU A 261 16.23 -0.63 47.05
CA LEU A 261 16.74 -0.29 45.71
C LEU A 261 18.21 -0.72 45.48
N GLN A 262 18.90 -1.22 46.50
CA GLN A 262 20.29 -1.70 46.39
C GLN A 262 20.44 -3.22 46.22
N LYS A 263 19.36 -4.00 46.30
CA LYS A 263 19.40 -5.46 46.06
C LYS A 263 18.72 -5.81 44.74
N TRP A 264 19.50 -5.76 43.66
CA TRP A 264 19.20 -6.57 42.49
C TRP A 264 19.30 -8.05 42.89
N PRO A 265 18.34 -8.91 42.51
CA PRO A 265 18.45 -10.33 42.82
C PRO A 265 19.65 -10.93 42.06
N ASP A 266 20.59 -11.55 42.79
CA ASP A 266 21.81 -12.17 42.23
C ASP A 266 21.54 -13.27 41.20
N ARG A 267 20.29 -13.75 41.12
CA ARG A 267 19.85 -14.67 40.09
C ARG A 267 18.63 -14.10 39.36
N PRO A 268 18.66 -14.04 38.02
CA PRO A 268 17.50 -13.65 37.24
C PRO A 268 16.35 -14.61 37.56
N ARG A 269 15.25 -14.08 38.09
CA ARG A 269 14.03 -14.87 38.26
C ARG A 269 13.53 -15.23 36.87
N ALA A 270 13.37 -16.53 36.61
CA ALA A 270 12.71 -17.00 35.41
C ALA A 270 11.34 -16.32 35.32
N ARG A 271 11.14 -15.53 34.27
CA ARG A 271 9.90 -14.85 33.99
C ARG A 271 8.79 -15.90 33.84
N LEU A 272 7.81 -15.89 34.75
CA LEU A 272 6.67 -16.81 34.78
C LEU A 272 5.66 -16.55 33.66
N ASP A 273 5.79 -15.41 32.99
CA ASP A 273 5.15 -15.13 31.71
C ASP A 273 5.85 -15.95 30.63
N ASN A 274 5.37 -17.18 30.48
CA ASN A 274 5.66 -18.12 29.40
C ASN A 274 5.17 -17.59 28.03
N LEU A 275 5.40 -16.31 27.73
CA LEU A 275 5.08 -15.65 26.47
C LEU A 275 5.72 -16.39 25.29
N HIS A 276 6.92 -16.93 25.48
CA HIS A 276 7.58 -17.75 24.46
C HIS A 276 6.83 -19.06 24.20
N HIS A 277 6.32 -19.72 25.24
CA HIS A 277 5.49 -20.91 25.09
C HIS A 277 4.14 -20.59 24.43
N HIS A 278 3.51 -19.48 24.80
CA HIS A 278 2.27 -19.04 24.18
C HIS A 278 2.45 -18.73 22.69
N TRP A 279 3.58 -18.13 22.32
CA TRP A 279 3.95 -17.85 20.94
C TRP A 279 4.21 -19.15 20.14
N GLN A 280 4.95 -20.12 20.70
CA GLN A 280 5.16 -21.43 20.09
C GLN A 280 3.85 -22.22 19.90
N VAL A 281 2.93 -22.16 20.86
CA VAL A 281 1.60 -22.79 20.74
C VAL A 281 0.80 -22.15 19.60
N GLN A 282 0.83 -20.82 19.48
CA GLN A 282 0.14 -20.09 18.41
C GLN A 282 0.73 -20.41 17.02
N GLU A 283 2.05 -20.55 16.92
CA GLU A 283 2.76 -20.93 15.68
C GLU A 283 2.44 -22.37 15.24
N MET A 284 2.33 -23.29 16.21
CA MET A 284 1.89 -24.66 15.94
C MET A 284 0.41 -24.72 15.49
N SER A 285 -0.48 -23.91 16.08
CA SER A 285 -1.89 -23.84 15.66
C SER A 285 -2.05 -23.27 14.25
N THR A 286 -1.29 -22.22 13.90
CA THR A 286 -1.33 -21.62 12.57
C THR A 286 -0.71 -22.52 11.49
N SER A 287 0.37 -23.24 11.82
CA SER A 287 0.97 -24.22 10.91
C SER A 287 -0.03 -25.33 10.55
N ARG A 288 -0.77 -25.87 11.53
CA ARG A 288 -1.80 -26.89 11.30
C ARG A 288 -2.95 -26.39 10.42
N GLN A 289 -3.42 -25.16 10.63
CA GLN A 289 -4.48 -24.57 9.80
C GLN A 289 -4.02 -24.35 8.34
N SER A 290 -2.74 -24.03 8.12
CA SER A 290 -2.22 -23.85 6.76
C SER A 290 -2.20 -25.15 5.95
N VAL A 291 -1.89 -26.29 6.60
CA VAL A 291 -1.85 -27.61 5.95
C VAL A 291 -3.25 -28.07 5.54
N PHE A 292 -4.27 -27.84 6.38
CA PHE A 292 -5.66 -28.15 6.04
C PHE A 292 -6.19 -27.30 4.87
N SER A 293 -5.78 -26.04 4.79
CA SER A 293 -6.25 -25.11 3.75
C SER A 293 -5.71 -25.47 2.36
N VAL A 294 -4.47 -25.96 2.30
CA VAL A 294 -3.80 -26.31 1.04
C VAL A 294 -4.13 -27.76 0.60
N GLY A 295 -4.29 -28.69 1.55
CA GLY A 295 -4.61 -30.09 1.25
C GLY A 295 -6.10 -30.38 1.00
N GLY A 296 -7.01 -29.68 1.70
CA GLY A 296 -8.45 -29.98 1.63
C GLY A 296 -9.09 -29.67 0.27
N SER A 297 -8.59 -28.65 -0.43
CA SER A 297 -9.10 -28.30 -1.78
C SER A 297 -8.66 -29.29 -2.87
N ALA A 298 -7.54 -29.99 -2.68
CA ALA A 298 -7.06 -30.98 -3.65
C ALA A 298 -7.86 -32.29 -3.58
N VAL A 299 -8.27 -32.71 -2.38
CA VAL A 299 -9.03 -33.96 -2.17
C VAL A 299 -10.46 -33.84 -2.70
N LEU A 300 -11.12 -32.68 -2.54
CA LEU A 300 -12.49 -32.49 -3.04
C LEU A 300 -12.58 -32.39 -4.58
N ARG A 301 -11.50 -31.94 -5.26
CA ARG A 301 -11.46 -31.94 -6.74
C ARG A 301 -11.19 -33.32 -7.34
N ALA A 302 -10.42 -34.16 -6.66
CA ALA A 302 -10.13 -35.51 -7.17
C ALA A 302 -11.37 -36.41 -7.16
N SER A 303 -12.30 -36.21 -6.21
CA SER A 303 -13.52 -37.02 -6.12
C SER A 303 -14.61 -36.65 -7.15
N SER A 304 -14.61 -35.43 -7.71
CA SER A 304 -15.61 -35.03 -8.71
C SER A 304 -15.28 -35.47 -10.15
N ALA A 305 -14.02 -35.83 -10.42
CA ALA A 305 -13.57 -36.20 -11.77
C ALA A 305 -13.80 -37.68 -12.14
N ASN A 306 -14.02 -38.56 -11.16
CA ASN A 306 -14.20 -40.01 -11.39
C ASN A 306 -15.66 -40.48 -11.51
N ALA A 307 -16.64 -39.58 -11.40
CA ALA A 307 -18.06 -39.96 -11.42
C ALA A 307 -18.67 -40.07 -12.83
N THR A 308 -17.97 -39.68 -13.90
CA THR A 308 -18.57 -39.53 -15.24
C THR A 308 -18.14 -40.56 -16.28
N SER A 309 -17.35 -41.59 -15.92
CA SER A 309 -16.82 -42.57 -16.90
C SER A 309 -17.41 -43.98 -16.81
N ARG A 310 -18.62 -44.15 -16.25
CA ARG A 310 -19.35 -45.43 -16.27
C ARG A 310 -20.80 -45.26 -16.74
N SER A 311 -20.99 -44.90 -17.99
CA SER A 311 -22.14 -45.35 -18.79
C SER A 311 -21.83 -45.15 -20.27
N CYS A 312 -21.69 -46.27 -20.98
CA CYS A 312 -21.63 -46.54 -22.43
C CYS A 312 -20.45 -47.46 -22.75
#